data_AF-A0A433PPJ2-F1
#
_entry.id   AF-A0A433PPJ2-F1
#
_cell.length_a   1.000
_cell.length_b   1.000
_cell.length_c   1.000
_cell.angle_alpha   90.00
_cell.angle_beta   90.00
_cell.angle_gamma   90.00
#
_symmetry.space_group_name_H-M   'P 1'
#
loop_
_entity.id
_entity.type
_entity.pdbx_description
1 polymer ?
#
loop_
_entity_poly.entity_id
_entity_poly.type
_entity_poly.pdbx_seq_one_letter_code
_entity_poly.pdbx_strand_id
1 'polypeptide(L)'
;MKASRAAFNEIGERFSVFPFSIRSLRSTLSRLGVPELVNRGLLTPYATLRTPRPTEPVAHFKATILLTPQGPLRITLPQSMPFVHSKYTVVEGTTAAAALAPQNEVRAVKEPKGLPDIAGEVVFGRKPVDVEVTMDLS
;
A
#
# COMPACT_ATOMS: atom_id res chain seq x y z
N MET A 1 -28.65 -19.01 1.29
CA MET A 1 -28.25 -20.39 0.92
C MET A 1 -27.44 -21.10 2.03
N LYS A 2 -27.23 -22.43 1.94
CA LYS A 2 -26.31 -23.19 2.84
C LYS A 2 -24.86 -22.69 2.72
N ALA A 3 -24.43 -22.40 1.49
CA ALA A 3 -23.12 -21.81 1.18
C ALA A 3 -22.88 -20.48 1.93
N SER A 4 -23.87 -19.58 1.91
CA SER A 4 -23.75 -18.24 2.52
C SER A 4 -23.75 -18.29 4.05
N ARG A 5 -24.49 -19.22 4.66
CA ARG A 5 -24.42 -19.48 6.11
C ARG A 5 -23.04 -20.02 6.51
N ALA A 6 -22.51 -20.97 5.74
CA ALA A 6 -21.16 -21.50 5.97
C ALA A 6 -20.09 -20.41 5.82
N ALA A 7 -20.19 -19.56 4.81
CA ALA A 7 -19.30 -18.42 4.62
C ALA A 7 -19.37 -17.43 5.79
N PHE A 8 -20.58 -17.06 6.24
CA PHE A 8 -20.77 -16.12 7.34
C PHE A 8 -20.14 -16.63 8.65
N ASN A 9 -20.34 -17.91 8.98
CA ASN A 9 -19.75 -18.53 10.17
C ASN A 9 -18.21 -18.54 10.06
N GLU A 10 -17.66 -18.97 8.92
CA GLU A 10 -16.21 -18.98 8.71
C GLU A 10 -15.59 -17.58 8.83
N ILE A 11 -16.27 -16.55 8.31
CA ILE A 11 -15.83 -15.16 8.40
C ILE A 11 -15.84 -14.68 9.85
N GLY A 12 -16.93 -14.94 10.57
CA GLY A 12 -17.08 -14.54 11.98
C GLY A 12 -16.02 -15.15 12.87
N GLU A 13 -15.69 -16.43 12.68
CA GLU A 13 -14.68 -17.13 13.48
C GLU A 13 -13.25 -16.67 13.19
N ARG A 14 -12.93 -16.37 11.91
CA ARG A 14 -11.53 -16.14 11.49
C ARG A 14 -11.14 -14.68 11.34
N PHE A 15 -12.04 -13.85 10.86
CA PHE A 15 -11.76 -12.46 10.50
C PHE A 15 -12.51 -11.47 11.38
N SER A 16 -13.60 -11.91 12.03
CA SER A 16 -14.46 -11.05 12.85
C SER A 16 -14.91 -9.82 12.05
N VAL A 17 -14.53 -8.62 12.48
CA VAL A 17 -14.84 -7.34 11.82
C VAL A 17 -13.74 -6.83 10.89
N PHE A 18 -12.62 -7.54 10.79
CA PHE A 18 -11.47 -7.08 10.00
C PHE A 18 -11.63 -7.41 8.50
N PRO A 19 -11.08 -6.56 7.61
CA PRO A 19 -11.07 -6.83 6.18
C PRO A 19 -10.37 -8.16 5.85
N PHE A 20 -10.92 -8.89 4.89
CA PHE A 20 -10.37 -10.16 4.42
C PHE A 20 -10.43 -10.26 2.89
N SER A 21 -9.65 -11.18 2.33
CA SER A 21 -9.70 -11.51 0.90
C SER A 21 -10.63 -12.70 0.68
N ILE A 22 -11.42 -12.71 -0.40
CA ILE A 22 -12.24 -13.89 -0.76
C ILE A 22 -11.37 -15.16 -0.92
N ARG A 23 -10.09 -14.99 -1.30
CA ARG A 23 -9.12 -16.10 -1.41
C ARG A 23 -8.72 -16.70 -0.06
N SER A 24 -8.92 -16.00 1.05
CA SER A 24 -8.58 -16.54 2.37
C SER A 24 -9.63 -17.53 2.89
N LEU A 25 -10.81 -17.62 2.26
CA LEU A 25 -11.85 -18.62 2.57
C LEU A 25 -11.42 -20.01 2.12
N ARG A 26 -11.52 -21.00 3.02
CA ARG A 26 -11.02 -22.37 2.80
C ARG A 26 -11.83 -23.12 1.74
N SER A 27 -13.15 -23.04 1.84
CA SER A 27 -14.04 -23.79 0.96
C SER A 27 -14.39 -23.03 -0.32
N THR A 28 -14.47 -23.73 -1.45
CA THR A 28 -15.07 -23.22 -2.69
C THR A 28 -16.54 -22.86 -2.47
N LEU A 29 -17.27 -23.62 -1.65
CA LEU A 29 -18.66 -23.34 -1.31
C LEU A 29 -18.81 -22.02 -0.53
N SER A 30 -17.91 -21.72 0.42
CA SER A 30 -17.93 -20.44 1.14
C SER A 30 -17.74 -19.27 0.17
N ARG A 31 -16.85 -19.41 -0.82
CA ARG A 31 -16.61 -18.38 -1.85
C ARG A 31 -17.85 -18.10 -2.70
N LEU A 32 -18.62 -19.13 -3.04
CA LEU A 32 -19.88 -18.97 -3.79
C LEU A 32 -20.98 -18.25 -2.98
N GLY A 33 -20.92 -18.30 -1.65
CA GLY A 33 -21.89 -17.62 -0.77
C GLY A 33 -21.64 -16.12 -0.58
N VAL A 34 -20.45 -15.61 -0.89
CA VAL A 34 -20.07 -14.20 -0.65
C VAL A 34 -20.99 -13.19 -1.37
N PRO A 35 -21.36 -13.37 -2.66
CA PRO A 35 -22.22 -12.41 -3.35
C PRO A 35 -23.60 -12.23 -2.70
N GLU A 36 -24.17 -13.30 -2.14
CA GLU A 36 -25.45 -13.22 -1.40
C GLU A 36 -25.31 -12.37 -0.14
N LEU A 37 -24.20 -12.53 0.61
CA LEU A 37 -23.94 -11.75 1.82
C LEU A 37 -23.75 -10.27 1.53
N VAL A 38 -23.08 -9.93 0.43
CA VAL A 38 -22.92 -8.55 -0.04
C VAL A 38 -24.27 -7.95 -0.45
N ASN A 39 -25.07 -8.67 -1.24
CA ASN A 39 -26.39 -8.21 -1.67
C ASN A 39 -27.37 -7.98 -0.51
N ARG A 40 -27.17 -8.69 0.62
CA ARG A 40 -27.97 -8.54 1.84
C ARG A 40 -27.39 -7.52 2.83
N GLY A 41 -26.29 -6.85 2.50
CA GLY A 41 -25.67 -5.83 3.37
C GLY A 41 -24.95 -6.39 4.59
N LEU A 42 -24.67 -7.70 4.64
CA LEU A 42 -23.91 -8.32 5.74
C LEU A 42 -22.40 -8.12 5.59
N LEU A 43 -21.93 -7.86 4.36
CA LEU A 43 -20.54 -7.58 4.06
C LEU A 43 -20.43 -6.30 3.24
N THR A 44 -19.46 -5.45 3.59
CA THR A 44 -19.13 -4.25 2.82
C THR A 44 -18.02 -4.57 1.82
N PRO A 45 -18.29 -4.52 0.50
CA PRO A 45 -17.27 -4.79 -0.50
C PRO A 45 -16.29 -3.62 -0.64
N TYR A 46 -14.99 -3.91 -0.69
CA TYR A 46 -13.97 -2.95 -1.08
C TYR A 46 -13.78 -3.01 -2.59
N ALA A 47 -14.42 -2.08 -3.32
CA ALA A 47 -14.33 -2.02 -4.78
C ALA A 47 -12.90 -1.69 -5.24
N THR A 48 -12.44 -2.38 -6.28
CA THR A 48 -11.14 -2.09 -6.90
C THR A 48 -11.27 -0.89 -7.82
N LEU A 49 -10.78 0.26 -7.38
CA LEU A 49 -10.69 1.46 -8.21
C LEU A 49 -9.45 1.39 -9.10
N ARG A 50 -9.59 1.79 -10.36
CA ARG A 50 -8.49 1.86 -11.34
C ARG A 50 -8.50 3.23 -12.00
N THR A 51 -7.33 3.70 -12.38
CA THR A 51 -7.19 4.87 -13.26
C THR A 51 -7.86 4.57 -14.60
N PRO A 52 -8.47 5.58 -15.27
CA PRO A 52 -9.09 5.39 -16.57
C PRO A 52 -8.09 4.89 -17.63
N ARG A 53 -6.80 5.23 -17.46
CA ARG A 53 -5.73 4.83 -18.38
C ARG A 53 -4.86 3.74 -17.75
N PRO A 54 -4.65 2.61 -18.44
CA PRO A 54 -3.91 1.47 -17.89
C PRO A 54 -2.41 1.75 -17.71
N THR A 55 -1.88 2.78 -18.37
CA THR A 55 -0.45 3.15 -18.35
C THR A 55 -0.09 4.13 -17.23
N GLU A 56 -1.07 4.63 -16.46
CA GLU A 56 -0.84 5.62 -15.42
C GLU A 56 -0.51 4.95 -14.08
N PRO A 57 0.70 5.14 -13.51
CA PRO A 57 1.06 4.59 -12.22
C PRO A 57 0.34 5.32 -11.09
N VAL A 58 -0.05 4.59 -10.03
CA VAL A 58 -0.66 5.14 -8.82
C VAL A 58 0.23 4.85 -7.62
N ALA A 59 0.62 5.90 -6.90
CA ALA A 59 1.34 5.79 -5.63
C ALA A 59 0.38 5.98 -4.45
N HIS A 60 0.50 5.15 -3.42
CA HIS A 60 -0.32 5.23 -2.21
C HIS A 60 0.55 5.02 -0.97
N PHE A 61 0.53 6.00 -0.07
CA PHE A 61 1.19 5.92 1.23
C PHE A 61 0.12 5.79 2.33
N LYS A 62 0.23 4.76 3.15
CA LYS A 62 -0.66 4.53 4.31
C LYS A 62 0.19 4.40 5.56
N ALA A 63 -0.18 5.15 6.59
CA ALA A 63 0.46 5.11 7.90
C ALA A 63 -0.58 4.99 9.00
N THR A 64 -0.18 4.41 10.13
CA THR A 64 -0.99 4.38 11.34
C THR A 64 -0.27 5.23 12.39
N ILE A 65 -0.99 6.20 12.94
CA ILE A 65 -0.46 7.22 13.86
C ILE A 65 -1.28 7.15 15.15
N LEU A 66 -0.58 7.15 16.28
CA LEU A 66 -1.15 7.30 17.61
C LEU A 66 -1.04 8.76 18.04
N LEU A 67 -2.12 9.34 18.56
CA LEU A 67 -2.11 10.68 19.14
C LEU A 67 -1.85 10.57 20.63
N THR A 68 -0.66 11.00 21.06
CA THR A 68 -0.25 11.00 22.46
C THR A 68 -0.12 12.43 23.00
N PRO A 69 -0.09 12.63 24.33
CA PRO A 69 0.16 13.95 24.91
C PRO A 69 1.51 14.56 24.48
N GLN A 70 2.51 13.73 24.14
CA GLN A 70 3.80 14.20 23.61
C GLN A 70 3.77 14.51 22.10
N GLY A 71 2.65 14.28 21.42
CA GLY A 71 2.49 14.52 19.98
C GLY A 71 2.14 13.26 19.16
N PRO A 72 2.17 13.38 17.82
CA PRO A 72 1.86 12.28 16.92
C PRO A 72 3.00 11.26 16.88
N LEU A 73 2.67 9.99 17.14
CA LEU A 73 3.59 8.86 17.11
C LEU A 73 3.20 7.90 16.00
N ARG A 74 4.03 7.80 14.96
CA ARG A 74 3.85 6.84 13.87
C ARG A 74 4.35 5.46 14.28
N ILE A 75 3.47 4.47 14.23
CA ILE A 75 3.78 3.07 14.57
C ILE A 75 4.19 2.25 13.34
N THR A 76 3.73 2.64 12.15
CA THR A 76 4.14 1.99 10.89
C THR A 76 5.54 2.44 10.51
N LEU A 77 6.41 1.49 10.14
CA LEU A 77 7.77 1.78 9.71
C LEU A 77 7.76 2.80 8.55
N PRO A 78 8.54 3.89 8.64
CA PRO A 78 8.75 4.76 7.49
C PRO A 78 9.35 3.96 6.33
N GLN A 79 8.95 4.32 5.13
CA GLN A 79 9.71 3.92 3.96
C GLN A 79 11.01 4.73 3.94
N SER A 80 12.15 4.05 3.85
CA SER A 80 13.42 4.72 3.57
C SER A 80 13.32 5.35 2.18
N MET A 81 13.46 6.66 2.08
CA MET A 81 13.60 7.39 0.81
C MET A 81 15.07 7.80 0.73
N PRO A 82 15.76 7.43 -0.36
CA PRO A 82 15.65 8.23 -1.58
C PRO A 82 15.60 7.37 -2.86
N PHE A 83 14.54 6.59 -3.08
CA PHE A 83 14.37 5.83 -4.33
C PHE A 83 13.72 6.62 -5.47
N VAL A 84 13.21 7.82 -5.18
CA VAL A 84 12.45 8.62 -6.14
C VAL A 84 13.23 9.88 -6.44
N HIS A 85 13.74 9.96 -7.67
CA HIS A 85 14.42 11.14 -8.19
C HIS A 85 13.48 11.84 -9.17
N SER A 86 12.74 12.81 -8.64
CA SER A 86 11.83 13.62 -9.45
C SER A 86 12.59 14.74 -10.16
N LYS A 87 12.26 14.99 -11.43
CA LYS A 87 12.69 16.20 -12.14
C LYS A 87 12.03 17.47 -11.58
N TYR A 88 10.88 17.31 -10.94
CA TYR A 88 10.06 18.40 -10.41
C TYR A 88 10.18 18.46 -8.89
N THR A 89 10.34 19.69 -8.37
CA THR A 89 10.39 20.00 -6.94
C THR A 89 9.26 20.96 -6.60
N VAL A 90 8.76 20.90 -5.36
CA VAL A 90 7.78 21.86 -4.86
C VAL A 90 8.45 23.24 -4.76
N VAL A 91 7.87 24.26 -5.39
CA VAL A 91 8.43 25.62 -5.45
C VAL A 91 8.32 26.30 -4.09
N GLU A 92 9.42 26.93 -3.65
CA GLU A 92 9.50 27.67 -2.40
C GLU A 92 8.57 28.90 -2.41
N GLY A 93 7.96 29.22 -1.26
CA GLY A 93 6.97 30.29 -1.14
C GLY A 93 5.53 29.92 -1.51
N THR A 94 5.29 28.67 -1.95
CA THR A 94 3.93 28.14 -2.15
C THR A 94 3.30 27.64 -0.83
N THR A 95 1.97 27.58 -0.77
CA THR A 95 1.23 27.00 0.37
C THR A 95 1.61 25.54 0.62
N ALA A 96 1.89 24.77 -0.44
CA ALA A 96 2.35 23.40 -0.34
C ALA A 96 3.73 23.30 0.33
N ALA A 97 4.67 24.20 -0.02
CA ALA A 97 5.98 24.25 0.63
C ALA A 97 5.85 24.60 2.12
N ALA A 98 4.97 25.54 2.47
CA ALA A 98 4.72 25.91 3.88
C ALA A 98 4.10 24.77 4.71
N ALA A 99 3.26 23.92 4.11
CA ALA A 99 2.67 22.76 4.77
C ALA A 99 3.64 21.58 4.93
N LEU A 100 4.61 21.45 4.00
CA LEU A 100 5.66 20.42 4.05
C LEU A 100 6.83 20.82 4.95
N ALA A 101 7.00 22.12 5.22
CA ALA A 101 7.94 22.58 6.23
C ALA A 101 7.64 21.86 7.56
N PRO A 102 8.67 21.47 8.34
CA PRO A 102 8.48 20.69 9.55
C PRO A 102 7.76 21.53 10.61
N GLN A 103 6.43 21.53 10.58
CA GLN A 103 5.62 22.22 11.58
C GLN A 103 5.49 21.40 12.87
N ASN A 104 5.51 20.07 12.75
CA ASN A 104 5.51 19.12 13.87
C ASN A 104 6.29 17.85 13.48
N GLU A 105 7.30 17.48 14.29
CA GLU A 105 8.03 16.23 14.08
C GLU A 105 7.14 15.02 14.42
N VAL A 106 6.82 14.20 13.41
CA VAL A 106 6.15 12.92 13.63
C VAL A 106 7.19 11.90 14.09
N ARG A 107 7.17 11.58 15.38
CA ARG A 107 8.08 10.59 15.96
C ARG A 107 7.74 9.21 15.42
N ALA A 108 8.74 8.39 15.12
CA ALA A 108 8.55 7.01 14.71
C ALA A 108 8.96 6.07 15.86
N VAL A 109 8.18 5.02 16.12
CA VAL A 109 8.53 4.02 17.15
C VAL A 109 9.78 3.22 16.76
N LYS A 110 10.01 3.04 15.45
CA LYS A 110 11.15 2.29 14.93
C LYS A 110 11.69 2.96 13.67
N GLU A 111 13.01 3.05 13.61
CA GLU A 111 13.72 3.52 12.42
C GLU A 111 13.76 2.42 11.34
N PRO A 112 13.69 2.80 10.05
CA PRO A 112 13.79 1.83 8.98
C PRO A 112 15.24 1.36 8.88
N LYS A 113 15.44 0.05 8.70
CA LYS A 113 16.77 -0.46 8.34
C LYS A 113 17.14 0.17 6.99
N GLY A 114 18.25 0.89 6.95
CA GLY A 114 18.80 1.42 5.70
C GLY A 114 18.97 0.29 4.69
N LEU A 115 18.83 0.61 3.40
CA LEU A 115 19.15 -0.37 2.37
C LEU A 115 20.63 -0.76 2.48
N PRO A 116 21.00 -2.01 2.16
CA PRO A 116 22.40 -2.36 1.97
C PRO A 116 22.98 -1.44 0.89
N ASP A 117 24.17 -0.89 1.16
CA ASP A 117 24.92 -0.07 0.19
C ASP A 117 25.00 -0.85 -1.12
N ILE A 118 24.29 -0.38 -2.14
CA ILE A 118 24.52 -0.86 -3.49
C ILE A 118 25.90 -0.29 -3.85
N ALA A 119 26.91 -1.15 -3.82
CA ALA A 119 28.29 -0.83 -4.20
C ALA A 119 28.33 -0.44 -5.69
N GLY A 120 28.04 0.82 -5.97
CA GLY A 120 27.99 1.38 -7.31
C GLY A 120 27.49 2.80 -7.22
N GLU A 121 28.40 3.76 -7.37
CA GLU A 121 28.08 5.17 -7.56
C GLU A 121 27.12 5.28 -8.76
N VAL A 122 25.84 5.52 -8.49
CA VAL A 122 24.87 5.80 -9.55
C VAL A 122 25.09 7.25 -9.98
N VAL A 123 25.97 7.43 -10.97
CA VAL A 123 26.23 8.73 -11.59
C VAL A 123 25.04 9.12 -12.48
N PHE A 124 24.42 10.25 -12.18
CA PHE A 124 23.24 10.78 -12.89
C PHE A 124 23.56 11.21 -14.33
N GLY A 125 22.62 10.95 -15.25
CA GLY A 125 22.60 11.56 -16.58
C GLY A 125 23.00 10.68 -17.76
N ARG A 126 23.34 9.39 -17.53
CA ARG A 126 23.38 8.40 -18.61
C ARG A 126 22.17 7.48 -18.48
N LYS A 127 21.49 7.22 -19.61
CA LYS A 127 20.51 6.13 -19.72
C LYS A 127 21.13 4.88 -19.07
N PRO A 128 20.42 4.15 -18.20
CA PRO A 128 20.92 2.86 -17.74
C PRO A 128 21.15 2.00 -18.99
N VAL A 129 22.33 1.40 -19.01
CA VAL A 129 22.88 0.47 -20.00
C VAL A 129 21.76 -0.40 -20.59
N ASP A 130 21.70 -0.46 -21.92
CA ASP A 130 20.92 -1.46 -22.65
C ASP A 130 21.42 -2.84 -22.20
N VAL A 131 20.74 -3.43 -21.21
CA VAL A 131 20.87 -4.85 -20.94
C VAL A 131 20.10 -5.53 -22.06
N GLU A 132 20.79 -5.82 -23.15
CA GLU A 132 20.33 -6.78 -24.14
C GLU A 132 20.13 -8.11 -23.43
N VAL A 133 18.87 -8.42 -23.09
CA VAL A 133 18.47 -9.78 -22.78
C VAL A 133 18.42 -10.51 -24.10
N THR A 134 19.52 -11.16 -24.47
CA THR A 134 19.52 -12.19 -25.52
C THR A 134 18.64 -13.33 -25.02
N MET A 135 17.41 -13.41 -25.52
CA MET A 135 16.63 -14.65 -25.44
C MET A 135 17.18 -15.60 -26.50
N ASP A 136 18.01 -16.55 -26.06
CA ASP A 136 18.37 -17.71 -26.86
C ASP A 136 17.09 -18.51 -27.16
N LEU A 137 16.68 -18.48 -28.43
CA LEU A 137 15.73 -19.41 -29.01
C LEU A 137 16.51 -20.65 -29.47
N SER A 138 16.45 -21.71 -28.65
CA SER A 138 16.66 -23.08 -29.10
C SER A 138 15.31 -23.79 -29.24
#